data_AF-A0A1G9CSL3-F1
#
_entry.id   AF-A0A1G9CSL3-F1
#
_cell.length_a   1.000
_cell.length_b   1.000
_cell.length_c   1.000
_cell.angle_alpha   90.00
_cell.angle_beta   90.00
_cell.angle_gamma   90.00
#
_symmetry.space_group_name_H-M   'P 1'
#
loop_
_entity.id
_entity.type
_entity.pdbx_description
1 polymer ?
#
loop_
_entity_poly.entity_id
_entity_poly.type
_entity_poly.pdbx_seq_one_letter_code
_entity_poly.pdbx_strand_id
1 'polypeptide(L)'
;MAMNFKIFETKELTDIFAADLLRKQIHNNPESILALDVNEDLTQAYQKFVGEVKNHPADLSEVQIYAVGSEGLDVFKNLDIPSSQLNSGGTADDLDNKGKKKVNVALLNLNANKKVGFNNDNDELLKAKELFIYATGKDKSDVVRRLYDAELEGSGMLSEIKSHRMVTVVIDKDAAGGLDQDIVEYYTYKFA
;
A
#
# COMPACT_ATOMS: atom_id res chain seq x y z
N MET A 1 10.75 -0.08 16.45
CA MET A 1 9.35 -0.57 16.37
C MET A 1 9.28 -1.42 15.11
N ALA A 2 8.71 -2.62 15.16
CA ALA A 2 8.94 -3.64 14.13
C ALA A 2 7.94 -3.57 12.97
N MET A 3 8.46 -3.66 11.74
CA MET A 3 7.72 -3.94 10.52
C MET A 3 6.91 -5.25 10.65
N ASN A 4 5.61 -5.22 10.35
CA ASN A 4 4.72 -6.39 10.46
C ASN A 4 4.48 -7.01 9.09
N PHE A 5 4.61 -8.34 8.95
CA PHE A 5 4.23 -9.05 7.74
C PHE A 5 2.82 -9.64 7.88
N LYS A 6 2.04 -9.56 6.81
CA LYS A 6 0.76 -10.25 6.61
C LYS A 6 0.91 -11.10 5.35
N ILE A 7 1.15 -12.39 5.56
CA ILE A 7 1.36 -13.33 4.46
C ILE A 7 0.07 -14.10 4.21
N PHE A 8 -0.41 -14.11 2.97
CA PHE A 8 -1.62 -14.81 2.57
C PHE A 8 -1.30 -15.94 1.59
N GLU A 9 -2.14 -16.98 1.56
CA GLU A 9 -1.89 -18.13 0.68
C GLU A 9 -1.93 -17.75 -0.81
N THR A 10 -2.74 -16.75 -1.18
CA THR A 10 -2.93 -16.35 -2.58
C THR A 10 -2.89 -14.83 -2.75
N LYS A 11 -2.59 -14.40 -3.98
CA LYS A 11 -2.75 -13.01 -4.40
C LYS A 11 -4.17 -12.49 -4.12
N GLU A 12 -5.20 -13.29 -4.38
CA GLU A 12 -6.59 -12.87 -4.17
C GLU A 12 -6.87 -12.50 -2.71
N LEU A 13 -6.41 -13.31 -1.75
CA LEU A 13 -6.57 -13.01 -0.32
C LEU A 13 -5.78 -11.75 0.08
N THR A 14 -4.61 -11.57 -0.53
CA THR A 14 -3.78 -10.36 -0.37
C THR A 14 -4.53 -9.11 -0.86
N ASP A 15 -5.15 -9.18 -2.04
CA ASP A 15 -5.96 -8.11 -2.63
C ASP A 15 -7.19 -7.77 -1.75
N ILE A 16 -7.89 -8.79 -1.23
CA ILE A 16 -9.04 -8.62 -0.32
C ILE A 16 -8.58 -7.88 0.95
N PHE A 17 -7.46 -8.29 1.54
CA PHE A 17 -6.96 -7.67 2.76
C PHE A 17 -6.54 -6.21 2.54
N ALA A 18 -5.81 -5.93 1.45
CA ALA A 18 -5.44 -4.56 1.09
C ALA A 18 -6.67 -3.67 0.88
N ALA A 19 -7.71 -4.18 0.21
CA ALA A 19 -8.98 -3.50 0.02
C ALA A 19 -9.68 -3.14 1.35
N ASP A 20 -9.77 -4.11 2.27
CA ASP A 20 -10.38 -3.90 3.57
C ASP A 20 -9.57 -2.93 4.44
N LEU A 21 -8.23 -2.92 4.36
CA LEU A 21 -7.40 -1.92 5.04
C LEU A 21 -7.75 -0.49 4.61
N LEU A 22 -7.85 -0.24 3.29
CA LEU A 22 -8.23 1.07 2.77
C LEU A 22 -9.64 1.47 3.19
N ARG A 23 -10.61 0.55 3.09
CA ARG A 23 -11.99 0.79 3.52
C ARG A 23 -12.06 1.10 5.02
N LYS A 24 -11.35 0.34 5.86
CA LYS A 24 -11.25 0.58 7.31
C LYS A 24 -10.62 1.93 7.64
N GLN A 25 -9.57 2.32 6.90
CA GLN A 25 -8.92 3.62 7.09
C GLN A 25 -9.91 4.78 6.89
N ILE A 26 -10.71 4.72 5.81
CA ILE A 26 -11.74 5.72 5.53
C ILE A 26 -12.85 5.67 6.58
N HIS A 27 -13.35 4.47 6.90
CA HIS A 27 -14.41 4.30 7.89
C HIS A 27 -14.02 4.87 9.27
N ASN A 28 -12.77 4.67 9.69
CA ASN A 28 -12.26 5.16 10.98
C ASN A 28 -11.91 6.66 10.94
N ASN A 29 -11.57 7.20 9.77
CA ASN A 29 -11.23 8.61 9.60
C ASN A 29 -11.67 9.10 8.21
N PRO A 30 -12.88 9.66 8.07
CA PRO A 30 -13.41 10.17 6.81
C PRO A 30 -12.55 11.27 6.18
N GLU A 31 -11.83 12.07 6.97
CA GLU A 31 -10.87 13.09 6.51
C GLU A 31 -9.52 12.50 6.03
N SER A 32 -9.41 11.19 5.84
CA SER A 32 -8.14 10.56 5.50
C SER A 32 -7.57 11.05 4.17
N ILE A 33 -6.27 11.33 4.17
CA ILE A 33 -5.49 11.51 2.95
C ILE A 33 -4.80 10.17 2.64
N LEU A 34 -5.16 9.58 1.51
CA LEU A 34 -4.62 8.32 1.01
C LEU A 34 -3.69 8.60 -0.17
N ALA A 35 -2.46 8.10 -0.11
CA ALA A 35 -1.54 8.07 -1.25
C ALA A 35 -1.47 6.64 -1.79
N LEU A 36 -1.85 6.44 -3.04
CA LEU A 36 -2.07 5.13 -3.64
C LEU A 36 -1.22 4.96 -4.89
N ASP A 37 -0.37 3.94 -4.89
CA ASP A 37 0.38 3.49 -6.07
C ASP A 37 -0.54 2.74 -7.02
N VAL A 38 -0.58 3.13 -8.29
CA VAL A 38 -1.50 2.56 -9.26
C VAL A 38 -0.72 1.90 -10.39
N ASN A 39 -0.82 0.57 -10.41
CA ASN A 39 -0.15 -0.30 -11.35
C ASN A 39 -0.95 -1.60 -11.51
N GLU A 40 -0.47 -2.48 -12.39
CA GLU A 40 -1.12 -3.76 -12.69
C GLU A 40 -1.26 -4.67 -11.45
N ASP A 41 -0.25 -4.72 -10.57
CA ASP A 41 -0.23 -5.59 -9.38
C ASP A 41 -1.39 -5.25 -8.42
N LEU A 42 -1.69 -3.96 -8.26
CA LEU A 42 -2.72 -3.43 -7.35
C LEU A 42 -4.12 -3.28 -7.98
N THR A 43 -4.27 -3.50 -9.28
CA THR A 43 -5.55 -3.26 -9.98
C THR A 43 -6.70 -4.05 -9.37
N GLN A 44 -6.49 -5.33 -9.03
CA GLN A 44 -7.52 -6.16 -8.40
C GLN A 44 -7.83 -5.74 -6.96
N ALA A 45 -6.82 -5.33 -6.18
CA ALA A 45 -7.02 -4.77 -4.84
C ALA A 45 -7.92 -3.53 -4.89
N TYR A 46 -7.72 -2.63 -5.87
CA TYR A 46 -8.58 -1.44 -6.01
C TYR A 46 -10.00 -1.76 -6.48
N GLN A 47 -10.18 -2.75 -7.36
CA GLN A 47 -11.52 -3.22 -7.73
C GLN A 47 -12.28 -3.78 -6.52
N LYS A 48 -11.59 -4.58 -5.70
CA LYS A 48 -12.15 -5.12 -4.45
C LYS A 48 -12.42 -4.00 -3.44
N PHE A 49 -11.54 -2.99 -3.32
CA PHE A 49 -11.76 -1.82 -2.47
C PHE A 49 -13.04 -1.06 -2.83
N VAL A 50 -13.27 -0.79 -4.11
CA VAL A 50 -14.52 -0.17 -4.58
C VAL A 50 -15.73 -1.03 -4.24
N GLY A 51 -15.63 -2.35 -4.45
CA GLY A 51 -16.69 -3.29 -4.07
C GLY A 51 -16.98 -3.30 -2.56
N GLU A 52 -15.92 -3.29 -1.75
CA GLU A 52 -15.99 -3.25 -0.29
C GLU A 52 -16.62 -1.96 0.22
N VAL A 53 -16.31 -0.81 -0.36
CA VAL A 53 -16.96 0.47 -0.01
C VAL A 53 -18.45 0.45 -0.38
N LYS A 54 -18.86 -0.26 -1.43
CA LYS A 54 -20.28 -0.40 -1.80
C LYS A 54 -21.04 -1.36 -0.88
N ASN A 55 -20.42 -2.48 -0.51
CA ASN A 55 -21.03 -3.52 0.33
C ASN A 55 -21.01 -3.16 1.83
N HIS A 56 -19.96 -2.46 2.26
CA HIS A 56 -19.72 -2.03 3.63
C HIS A 56 -19.44 -0.51 3.64
N PRO A 57 -20.49 0.33 3.53
CA PRO A 57 -20.35 1.77 3.34
C PRO A 57 -19.43 2.45 4.36
N ALA A 58 -18.51 3.26 3.83
CA ALA A 58 -17.71 4.21 4.59
C ALA A 58 -18.12 5.63 4.20
N ASP A 59 -17.93 6.60 5.09
CA ASP A 59 -18.18 8.01 4.77
C ASP A 59 -17.06 8.53 3.87
N LEU A 60 -17.40 8.81 2.61
CA LEU A 60 -16.48 9.31 1.60
C LEU A 60 -16.53 10.83 1.44
N SER A 61 -17.29 11.54 2.27
CA SER A 61 -17.58 12.98 2.06
C SER A 61 -16.34 13.88 2.10
N GLU A 62 -15.27 13.46 2.79
CA GLU A 62 -14.08 14.29 2.99
C GLU A 62 -12.74 13.62 2.61
N VAL A 63 -12.76 12.33 2.24
CA VAL A 63 -11.55 11.57 1.92
C VAL A 63 -10.80 12.20 0.75
N GLN A 64 -9.49 12.29 0.83
CA GLN A 64 -8.65 12.72 -0.30
C GLN A 64 -7.85 11.53 -0.80
N ILE A 65 -7.98 11.22 -2.09
CA ILE A 65 -7.23 10.15 -2.75
C ILE A 65 -6.23 10.78 -3.71
N TYR A 66 -4.96 10.44 -3.52
CA TYR A 66 -3.86 10.79 -4.41
C TYR A 66 -3.37 9.51 -5.07
N ALA A 67 -3.78 9.30 -6.32
CA ALA A 67 -3.55 8.11 -7.08
C ALA A 67 -2.49 8.39 -8.15
N VAL A 68 -1.30 7.81 -7.99
CA VAL A 68 -0.16 8.06 -8.88
C VAL A 68 0.23 6.80 -9.62
N GLY A 69 0.39 6.94 -10.92
CA GLY A 69 0.57 5.83 -11.86
C GLY A 69 -0.19 6.10 -13.16
N SER A 70 0.04 5.25 -14.16
CA SER A 70 -0.54 5.43 -15.50
C SER A 70 -1.72 4.49 -15.80
N GLU A 71 -1.87 3.41 -15.04
CA GLU A 71 -2.82 2.34 -15.34
C GLU A 71 -3.76 2.10 -14.16
N GLY A 72 -5.03 1.77 -14.40
CA GLY A 72 -5.99 1.38 -13.35
C GLY A 72 -6.74 2.53 -12.66
N LEU A 73 -6.45 3.81 -12.98
CA LEU A 73 -7.10 4.98 -12.36
C LEU A 73 -8.62 5.02 -12.53
N ASP A 74 -9.15 4.44 -13.62
CA ASP A 74 -10.58 4.42 -13.90
C ASP A 74 -11.41 3.70 -12.83
N VAL A 75 -10.80 2.80 -12.06
CA VAL A 75 -11.48 2.08 -10.98
C VAL A 75 -12.08 3.04 -9.96
N PHE A 76 -11.37 4.14 -9.64
CA PHE A 76 -11.78 5.12 -8.63
C PHE A 76 -12.98 5.97 -9.07
N LYS A 77 -13.30 6.03 -10.37
CA LYS A 77 -14.54 6.69 -10.87
C LYS A 77 -15.81 5.98 -10.39
N ASN A 78 -15.68 4.74 -9.92
CA ASN A 78 -16.77 3.96 -9.36
C ASN A 78 -16.95 4.19 -7.84
N LEU A 79 -16.08 4.99 -7.22
CA LEU A 79 -16.32 5.58 -5.90
C LEU A 79 -17.22 6.80 -6.11
N ASP A 80 -18.27 6.91 -5.31
CA ASP A 80 -19.16 8.07 -5.32
C ASP A 80 -18.50 9.26 -4.58
N ILE A 81 -17.37 9.73 -5.11
CA ILE A 81 -16.62 10.88 -4.58
C ILE A 81 -16.61 12.05 -5.56
N PRO A 82 -16.73 13.29 -5.08
CA PRO A 82 -16.44 14.49 -5.85
C PRO A 82 -15.09 14.43 -6.56
N SER A 83 -15.03 14.95 -7.79
CA SER A 83 -13.79 15.00 -8.57
C SER A 83 -12.67 15.81 -7.88
N SER A 84 -13.02 16.76 -7.01
CA SER A 84 -12.05 17.51 -6.19
C SER A 84 -11.34 16.66 -5.15
N GLN A 85 -11.88 15.48 -4.81
CA GLN A 85 -11.31 14.54 -3.83
C GLN A 85 -10.39 13.49 -4.48
N LEU A 86 -10.45 13.32 -5.80
CA LEU A 86 -9.62 12.40 -6.56
C LEU A 86 -8.55 13.17 -7.33
N ASN A 87 -7.31 13.06 -6.88
CA ASN A 87 -6.14 13.62 -7.53
C ASN A 87 -5.41 12.49 -8.26
N SER A 88 -5.49 12.46 -9.59
CA SER A 88 -4.92 11.39 -10.43
C SER A 88 -3.90 11.91 -11.43
N GLY A 89 -2.86 11.13 -11.71
CA GLY A 89 -1.88 11.42 -12.76
C GLY A 89 -0.74 12.37 -12.36
N GLY A 90 -0.61 12.63 -11.05
CA GLY A 90 0.49 13.41 -10.49
C GLY A 90 1.76 12.60 -10.23
N THR A 91 2.76 13.23 -9.65
CA THR A 91 3.98 12.64 -9.08
C THR A 91 3.93 12.68 -7.54
N ALA A 92 4.90 12.09 -6.86
CA ALA A 92 5.00 12.20 -5.40
C ALA A 92 5.12 13.67 -4.93
N ASP A 93 5.72 14.54 -5.74
CA ASP A 93 5.85 15.99 -5.47
C ASP A 93 4.50 16.72 -5.38
N ASP A 94 3.45 16.18 -6.00
CA ASP A 94 2.09 16.74 -5.89
C ASP A 94 1.50 16.57 -4.48
N LEU A 95 2.10 15.71 -3.65
CA LEU A 95 1.77 15.58 -2.22
C LEU A 95 2.36 16.74 -1.40
N ASP A 96 3.51 17.29 -1.77
CA ASP A 96 4.21 18.37 -1.03
C ASP A 96 3.47 19.71 -1.16
N ASN A 97 2.93 20.00 -2.35
CA ASN A 97 2.24 21.25 -2.65
C ASN A 97 0.87 21.43 -1.95
N LYS A 98 0.40 20.44 -1.17
CA LYS A 98 -0.96 20.43 -0.58
C LYS A 98 -1.01 20.76 0.92
N GLY A 99 0.11 21.19 1.52
CA GLY A 99 0.15 21.82 2.85
C GLY A 99 0.16 20.84 4.04
N LYS A 100 0.20 21.41 5.26
CA LYS A 100 0.55 20.79 6.56
C LYS A 100 -0.21 19.51 7.01
N LYS A 101 -1.17 18.97 6.25
CA LYS A 101 -1.88 17.73 6.60
C LYS A 101 -1.07 16.52 6.09
N LYS A 102 -0.38 15.84 7.01
CA LYS A 102 0.37 14.59 6.71
C LYS A 102 -0.56 13.50 6.16
N VAL A 103 -0.13 12.83 5.09
CA VAL A 103 -0.74 11.62 4.53
C VAL A 103 -1.04 10.62 5.65
N ASN A 104 -2.26 10.11 5.71
CA ASN A 104 -2.65 9.13 6.72
C ASN A 104 -2.07 7.76 6.39
N VAL A 105 -2.32 7.28 5.17
CA VAL A 105 -1.89 5.98 4.69
C VAL A 105 -1.26 6.14 3.31
N ALA A 106 -0.11 5.52 3.10
CA ALA A 106 0.44 5.28 1.78
C ALA A 106 0.44 3.77 1.47
N LEU A 107 -0.22 3.38 0.38
CA LEU A 107 -0.18 2.02 -0.17
C LEU A 107 0.76 1.99 -1.37
N LEU A 108 1.89 1.30 -1.22
CA LEU A 108 3.00 1.32 -2.17
C LEU A 108 3.30 -0.10 -2.66
N ASN A 109 3.45 -0.29 -3.97
CA ASN A 109 3.87 -1.58 -4.52
C ASN A 109 5.39 -1.73 -4.41
N LEU A 110 5.87 -2.91 -4.01
CA LEU A 110 7.27 -3.28 -3.99
C LEU A 110 7.61 -4.05 -5.27
N ASN A 111 8.22 -3.36 -6.24
CA ASN A 111 8.57 -3.95 -7.53
C ASN A 111 9.87 -4.78 -7.44
N ALA A 112 10.01 -5.77 -8.34
CA ALA A 112 11.16 -6.67 -8.39
C ALA A 112 12.52 -5.94 -8.57
N ASN A 113 12.51 -4.76 -9.19
CA ASN A 113 13.68 -3.89 -9.38
C ASN A 113 14.05 -3.06 -8.13
N LYS A 114 13.46 -3.34 -6.96
CA LYS A 114 13.60 -2.61 -5.69
C LYS A 114 12.97 -1.22 -5.68
N LYS A 115 12.26 -0.81 -6.75
CA LYS A 115 11.49 0.43 -6.71
C LYS A 115 10.22 0.22 -5.93
N VAL A 116 9.95 1.13 -5.01
CA VAL A 116 8.69 1.19 -4.27
C VAL A 116 7.91 2.40 -4.78
N GLY A 117 6.58 2.34 -4.82
CA GLY A 117 5.77 3.53 -5.08
C GLY A 117 6.05 4.21 -6.43
N PHE A 118 6.10 5.55 -6.44
CA PHE A 118 5.83 6.38 -7.63
C PHE A 118 7.01 6.58 -8.58
N ASN A 119 7.97 5.65 -8.60
CA ASN A 119 9.12 5.59 -9.52
C ASN A 119 10.13 6.75 -9.51
N ASN A 120 9.85 7.94 -8.92
CA ASN A 120 10.80 9.02 -8.61
C ASN A 120 10.40 9.75 -7.30
N ASP A 121 11.36 9.91 -6.37
CA ASP A 121 11.28 10.58 -5.06
C ASP A 121 10.07 10.22 -4.16
N ASN A 122 10.23 9.15 -3.37
CA ASN A 122 9.18 8.69 -2.44
C ASN A 122 9.27 9.32 -1.04
N ASP A 123 10.13 10.32 -0.83
CA ASP A 123 10.38 10.89 0.51
C ASP A 123 9.07 11.37 1.17
N GLU A 124 8.17 11.96 0.39
CA GLU A 124 6.85 12.39 0.90
C GLU A 124 5.91 11.22 1.21
N LEU A 125 5.99 10.12 0.45
CA LEU A 125 5.20 8.92 0.71
C LEU A 125 5.64 8.24 2.00
N LEU A 126 6.95 8.19 2.24
CA LEU A 126 7.54 7.60 3.44
C LEU A 126 7.30 8.43 4.71
N LYS A 127 6.83 9.68 4.57
CA LYS A 127 6.38 10.53 5.69
C LYS A 127 4.93 10.29 6.11
N ALA A 128 4.20 9.42 5.40
CA ALA A 128 2.84 9.04 5.78
C ALA A 128 2.78 8.53 7.22
N LYS A 129 1.61 8.61 7.88
CA LYS A 129 1.51 8.14 9.26
C LYS A 129 1.68 6.63 9.37
N GLU A 130 1.24 5.91 8.34
CA GLU A 130 1.29 4.46 8.17
C GLU A 130 1.61 4.09 6.72
N LEU A 131 2.44 3.06 6.55
CA LEU A 131 2.77 2.49 5.24
C LEU A 131 2.19 1.10 5.10
N PHE A 132 1.53 0.86 3.97
CA PHE A 132 1.19 -0.46 3.48
C PHE A 132 2.09 -0.78 2.29
N ILE A 133 2.93 -1.80 2.44
CA ILE A 133 3.82 -2.26 1.37
C ILE A 133 3.21 -3.52 0.78
N TYR A 134 2.83 -3.46 -0.49
CA TYR A 134 2.19 -4.58 -1.18
C TYR A 134 3.20 -5.28 -2.10
N ALA A 135 3.20 -6.62 -2.11
CA ALA A 135 3.98 -7.39 -3.09
C ALA A 135 3.38 -8.79 -3.29
N THR A 136 3.12 -9.18 -4.54
CA THR A 136 2.61 -10.53 -4.85
C THR A 136 3.37 -11.15 -6.01
N GLY A 137 3.49 -12.48 -5.99
CA GLY A 137 4.16 -13.25 -7.02
C GLY A 137 5.63 -13.54 -6.72
N LYS A 138 6.11 -14.66 -7.28
CA LYS A 138 7.45 -15.21 -7.02
C LYS A 138 8.58 -14.28 -7.44
N ASP A 139 8.38 -13.46 -8.45
CA ASP A 139 9.37 -12.48 -8.93
C ASP A 139 9.66 -11.38 -7.89
N LYS A 140 8.78 -11.19 -6.90
CA LYS A 140 8.98 -10.26 -5.78
C LYS A 140 9.74 -10.86 -4.59
N SER A 141 9.99 -12.17 -4.59
CA SER A 141 10.61 -12.89 -3.47
C SER A 141 11.96 -12.32 -3.05
N ASP A 142 12.84 -12.06 -4.02
CA ASP A 142 14.19 -11.52 -3.75
C ASP A 142 14.14 -10.12 -3.11
N VAL A 143 13.20 -9.27 -3.53
CA VAL A 143 13.07 -7.92 -2.99
C VAL A 143 12.41 -7.92 -1.61
N VAL A 144 11.46 -8.82 -1.36
CA VAL A 144 10.88 -9.04 -0.03
C VAL A 144 11.95 -9.50 0.97
N ARG A 145 12.81 -10.45 0.58
CA ARG A 145 13.93 -10.87 1.41
C ARG A 145 14.87 -9.71 1.73
N ARG A 146 15.21 -8.90 0.74
CA ARG A 146 16.06 -7.71 0.93
C ARG A 146 15.42 -6.66 1.84
N LEU A 147 14.10 -6.46 1.77
CA LEU A 147 13.39 -5.57 2.70
C LEU A 147 13.47 -6.11 4.12
N TYR A 148 13.28 -7.42 4.31
CA TYR A 148 13.43 -8.07 5.61
C TYR A 148 14.86 -7.92 6.17
N ASP A 149 15.88 -8.10 5.34
CA ASP A 149 17.29 -8.04 5.74
C ASP A 149 17.84 -6.60 5.86
N ALA A 150 17.13 -5.59 5.37
CA ALA A 150 17.62 -4.21 5.33
C ALA A 150 18.09 -3.69 6.70
N GLU A 151 19.16 -2.89 6.73
CA GLU A 151 19.65 -2.31 7.98
C GLU A 151 18.74 -1.17 8.43
N LEU A 152 18.50 -1.04 9.74
CA LEU A 152 17.65 0.04 10.28
C LEU A 152 18.27 1.43 10.12
N GLU A 153 19.60 1.52 10.08
CA GLU A 153 20.37 2.77 9.95
C GLU A 153 20.90 2.99 8.52
N GLY A 154 20.46 2.19 7.55
CA GLY A 154 20.89 2.29 6.16
C GLY A 154 20.29 3.50 5.43
N SER A 155 20.97 3.98 4.38
CA SER A 155 20.60 5.17 3.60
C SER A 155 19.79 4.86 2.33
N GLY A 156 19.02 3.77 2.33
CA GLY A 156 18.27 3.33 1.15
C GLY A 156 16.79 3.15 1.46
N MET A 157 15.96 3.19 0.41
CA MET A 157 14.50 3.10 0.51
C MET A 157 13.99 1.91 1.34
N LEU A 158 14.61 0.73 1.23
CA LEU A 158 14.21 -0.43 2.04
C LEU A 158 14.53 -0.25 3.53
N SER A 159 15.65 0.41 3.85
CA SER A 159 16.01 0.79 5.22
C SER A 159 15.06 1.84 5.76
N GLU A 160 14.69 2.83 4.96
CA GLU A 160 13.71 3.85 5.33
C GLU A 160 12.34 3.24 5.64
N ILE A 161 11.83 2.36 4.76
CA ILE A 161 10.60 1.59 5.02
C ILE A 161 10.75 0.78 6.31
N LYS A 162 11.83 0.01 6.48
CA LYS A 162 12.00 -0.82 7.68
C LYS A 162 12.11 0.01 8.96
N SER A 163 12.69 1.20 8.88
CA SER A 163 12.82 2.14 10.00
C SER A 163 11.55 2.92 10.31
N HIS A 164 10.59 2.96 9.36
CA HIS A 164 9.36 3.70 9.52
C HIS A 164 8.55 3.19 10.71
N ARG A 165 7.94 4.11 11.46
CA ARG A 165 7.32 3.83 12.76
C ARG A 165 6.14 2.85 12.70
N MET A 166 5.48 2.75 11.55
CA MET A 166 4.27 1.95 11.36
C MET A 166 4.22 1.43 9.93
N VAL A 167 4.57 0.16 9.74
CA VAL A 167 4.59 -0.51 8.43
C VAL A 167 3.93 -1.86 8.53
N THR A 168 3.01 -2.10 7.60
CA THR A 168 2.45 -3.44 7.34
C THR A 168 2.83 -3.86 5.92
N VAL A 169 3.52 -4.98 5.80
CA VAL A 169 3.90 -5.61 4.54
C VAL A 169 2.89 -6.69 4.21
N VAL A 170 2.09 -6.48 3.16
CA VAL A 170 0.94 -7.29 2.76
C VAL A 170 1.31 -8.06 1.51
N ILE A 171 1.54 -9.37 1.65
CA ILE A 171 2.15 -10.18 0.60
C ILE A 171 1.49 -11.54 0.46
N ASP A 172 1.64 -12.16 -0.71
CA ASP A 172 1.30 -13.57 -0.90
C ASP A 172 2.47 -14.49 -0.55
N LYS A 173 2.17 -15.79 -0.45
CA LYS A 173 3.14 -16.82 -0.10
C LYS A 173 4.27 -16.96 -1.13
N ASP A 174 3.98 -16.70 -2.40
CA ASP A 174 4.99 -16.74 -3.47
C ASP A 174 6.02 -15.62 -3.30
N ALA A 175 5.58 -14.39 -3.00
CA ALA A 175 6.45 -13.27 -2.66
C ALA A 175 7.17 -13.46 -1.33
N ALA A 176 6.59 -14.22 -0.39
CA ALA A 176 7.26 -14.58 0.86
C ALA A 176 8.29 -15.71 0.73
N GLY A 177 8.37 -16.39 -0.42
CA GLY A 177 9.10 -17.66 -0.58
C GLY A 177 10.62 -17.60 -0.36
N GLY A 178 11.21 -16.40 -0.26
CA GLY A 178 12.64 -16.18 0.04
C GLY A 178 12.94 -15.93 1.51
N LEU A 179 11.90 -15.81 2.35
CA LEU A 179 12.03 -15.71 3.81
C LEU A 179 12.23 -17.10 4.43
N ASP A 180 12.79 -17.12 5.64
CA ASP A 180 12.97 -18.36 6.40
C ASP A 180 11.60 -18.96 6.76
N GLN A 181 11.50 -20.29 6.77
CA GLN A 181 10.20 -20.98 6.87
C GLN A 181 9.45 -20.65 8.16
N ASP A 182 10.16 -20.50 9.28
CA ASP A 182 9.59 -20.12 10.57
C ASP A 182 9.00 -18.70 10.54
N ILE A 183 9.64 -17.76 9.82
CA ILE A 183 9.11 -16.42 9.57
C ILE A 183 7.82 -16.51 8.76
N VAL A 184 7.83 -17.28 7.67
CA VAL A 184 6.64 -17.46 6.82
C VAL A 184 5.50 -18.04 7.64
N GLU A 185 5.73 -19.11 8.39
CA GLU A 185 4.71 -19.76 9.21
C GLU A 185 4.17 -18.86 10.33
N TYR A 186 5.01 -18.02 10.93
CA TYR A 186 4.62 -17.09 11.98
C TYR A 186 3.70 -15.98 11.46
N TYR A 187 4.02 -15.41 10.29
CA TYR A 187 3.27 -14.29 9.70
C TYR A 187 2.16 -14.70 8.73
N THR A 188 2.06 -16.00 8.39
CA THR A 188 0.97 -16.51 7.56
C THR A 188 -0.36 -16.40 8.30
N TYR A 189 -1.29 -15.69 7.66
CA TYR A 189 -2.65 -15.56 8.14
C TYR A 189 -3.39 -16.89 7.94
N LYS A 190 -3.65 -17.61 9.04
CA LYS A 190 -4.31 -18.93 9.02
C LYS A 190 -5.84 -18.86 9.03
N PHE A 191 -6.41 -17.66 9.15
CA PHE A 191 -7.85 -17.43 9.20
C PHE A 191 -8.21 -16.32 8.22
N ALA A 192 -8.33 -16.67 6.94
CA ALA A 192 -8.93 -15.85 5.90
C ALA A 192 -10.00 -16.69 5.20
#